data_AF-A0A9D5J1V1-F1
#
_entry.id   AF-A0A9D5J1V1-F1
#
_cell.length_a   1.000
_cell.length_b   1.000
_cell.length_c   1.000
_cell.angle_alpha   90.00
_cell.angle_beta   90.00
_cell.angle_gamma   90.00
#
_symmetry.space_group_name_H-M   'P 1'
#
loop_
_entity.id
_entity.type
_entity.pdbx_description
1 polymer ?
#
loop_
_entity_poly.entity_id
_entity_poly.type
_entity_poly.pdbx_seq_one_letter_code
_entity_poly.pdbx_strand_id
1 'polypeptide(L)'
;MHTGYVVVHAGEIRQVLASWKGFACVPAVALLDALIECVLDGLPEAERLSTWLHHCEGMTIMEVAIVLSLPEEDVRRHVARGMAMMRDTLWRMELNIPAALLTKGLMSLSRPNLSAKLVDGIGRILKEGVQQ
;
A
#
# COMPACT_ATOMS: atom_id res chain seq x y z
N MET A 1 -24.12 8.61 7.84
CA MET A 1 -23.70 9.37 9.04
C MET A 1 -23.31 8.35 10.09
N HIS A 2 -22.10 8.17 10.59
CA HIS A 2 -20.75 8.69 10.35
C HIS A 2 -19.85 7.45 10.34
N THR A 3 -19.05 7.21 9.31
CA THR A 3 -18.03 6.16 9.34
C THR A 3 -16.87 6.66 10.19
N GLY A 4 -16.94 6.41 11.50
CA GLY A 4 -15.86 6.71 12.42
C GLY A 4 -14.71 5.75 12.20
N TYR A 5 -13.58 6.25 11.70
CA TYR A 5 -12.32 5.52 11.76
C TYR A 5 -11.82 5.58 13.20
N VAL A 6 -11.73 4.42 13.86
CA VAL A 6 -11.08 4.30 15.16
C VAL A 6 -9.59 4.15 14.91
N VAL A 7 -8.81 5.17 15.26
CA VAL A 7 -7.34 5.08 15.28
C VAL A 7 -6.97 4.24 16.50
N VAL A 8 -6.72 2.95 16.30
CA VAL A 8 -6.28 2.05 17.36
C VAL A 8 -4.77 2.19 17.50
N HIS A 9 -4.30 2.72 18.63
CA HIS A 9 -2.88 2.74 18.95
C HIS A 9 -2.39 1.29 19.15
N ALA A 10 -1.14 1.00 18.73
CA ALA A 10 -0.58 -0.35 18.68
C ALA A 10 -0.67 -1.16 19.98
N GLY A 11 -0.81 -0.51 21.14
CA GLY A 11 -1.00 -1.16 22.45
C GLY A 11 -2.43 -1.60 22.78
N GLU A 12 -3.45 -1.08 22.09
CA GLU A 12 -4.87 -1.32 22.40
C GLU A 12 -5.52 -2.42 21.55
N ILE A 13 -4.83 -2.91 20.52
CA ILE A 13 -5.34 -3.94 19.60
C ILE A 13 -5.79 -5.18 20.37
N ARG A 14 -5.07 -5.60 21.42
CA ARG A 14 -5.46 -6.75 22.26
C ARG A 14 -6.79 -6.57 22.99
N GLN A 15 -7.09 -5.37 23.49
CA GLN A 15 -8.28 -5.12 24.29
C GLN A 15 -9.53 -4.99 23.41
N VAL A 16 -9.38 -4.38 22.23
CA VAL A 16 -10.42 -4.34 21.19
C VAL A 16 -10.75 -5.75 20.70
N LEU A 17 -9.75 -6.58 20.46
CA LEU A 17 -9.93 -7.99 20.04
C LEU A 17 -10.60 -8.86 21.12
N ALA A 18 -10.33 -8.62 22.40
CA ALA A 18 -10.91 -9.39 23.50
C ALA A 18 -12.39 -9.03 23.80
N SER A 19 -12.81 -7.82 23.46
CA SER A 19 -14.17 -7.30 23.70
C SER A 19 -15.18 -7.72 22.61
N TRP A 20 -14.70 -8.10 21.43
CA TRP A 20 -15.54 -8.30 20.25
C TRP A 20 -16.03 -9.75 20.07
N LYS A 21 -17.12 -10.09 20.76
CA LYS A 21 -17.86 -11.36 20.60
C LYS A 21 -18.78 -11.34 19.37
N GLY A 22 -18.24 -11.32 18.14
CA GLY A 22 -19.14 -11.25 16.98
C GLY A 22 -18.62 -11.57 15.59
N PHE A 23 -17.31 -11.67 15.35
CA PHE A 23 -16.82 -12.05 14.01
C PHE A 23 -16.44 -13.53 13.96
N ALA A 24 -17.30 -14.30 13.30
CA ALA A 24 -16.93 -15.58 12.72
C ALA A 24 -15.68 -15.41 11.86
N CYS A 25 -14.62 -16.17 12.19
CA CYS A 25 -13.49 -16.51 11.33
C CYS A 25 -13.20 -15.48 10.22
N VAL A 26 -12.56 -14.35 10.55
CA VAL A 26 -11.83 -13.62 9.51
C VAL A 26 -10.75 -14.59 9.04
N PRO A 27 -10.77 -15.08 7.80
CA PRO A 27 -9.74 -16.00 7.34
C PRO A 27 -8.41 -15.29 7.54
N ALA A 28 -7.40 -15.99 8.08
CA ALA A 28 -6.10 -15.39 8.41
C ALA A 28 -5.48 -14.58 7.25
N VAL A 29 -5.86 -14.92 6.01
CA VAL A 29 -5.51 -14.20 4.78
C VAL A 29 -6.13 -12.79 4.71
N ALA A 30 -7.41 -12.62 5.05
CA ALA A 30 -8.06 -11.31 5.05
C ALA A 30 -7.51 -10.38 6.15
N LEU A 31 -7.05 -10.95 7.27
CA LEU A 31 -6.34 -10.18 8.31
C LEU A 31 -4.96 -9.73 7.84
N LEU A 32 -4.26 -10.57 7.08
CA LEU A 32 -2.96 -10.26 6.50
C LEU A 32 -3.06 -9.14 5.46
N ASP A 33 -4.04 -9.20 4.56
CA ASP A 33 -4.26 -8.15 3.55
C ASP A 33 -4.54 -6.80 4.21
N ALA A 34 -5.45 -6.76 5.19
CA ALA A 34 -5.76 -5.54 5.95
C ALA A 34 -4.54 -4.97 6.70
N LEU A 35 -3.68 -5.85 7.23
CA LEU A 35 -2.46 -5.43 7.90
C LEU A 35 -1.45 -4.85 6.90
N ILE A 36 -1.22 -5.52 5.77
CA ILE A 36 -0.33 -5.02 4.71
C ILE A 36 -0.82 -3.67 4.20
N GLU A 37 -2.12 -3.51 4.02
CA GLU A 37 -2.75 -2.26 3.63
C GLU A 37 -2.52 -1.14 4.66
N CYS A 38 -2.76 -1.41 5.95
CA CYS A 38 -2.48 -0.45 7.03
C CYS A 38 -1.00 -0.02 7.08
N VAL A 39 -0.08 -0.97 6.90
CA VAL A 39 1.36 -0.69 6.91
C VAL A 39 1.76 0.13 5.67
N LEU A 40 1.18 -0.16 4.51
CA LEU A 40 1.40 0.58 3.29
C LEU A 40 0.89 2.03 3.40
N ASP A 41 -0.28 2.23 4.00
CA ASP A 41 -0.84 3.56 4.23
C ASP A 41 -0.01 4.42 5.18
N GLY A 42 0.68 3.79 6.13
CA GLY A 42 1.59 4.44 7.07
C GLY A 42 2.96 4.85 6.49
N LEU A 43 3.27 4.47 5.24
CA LEU A 43 4.51 4.90 4.59
C LEU A 43 4.47 6.39 4.20
N PRO A 44 5.63 7.07 4.14
CA PRO A 44 5.71 8.40 3.54
C PRO A 44 5.26 8.36 2.08
N GLU A 45 4.73 9.48 1.59
CA GLU A 45 3.99 9.52 0.33
C GLU A 45 4.79 9.03 -0.88
N ALA A 46 6.07 9.41 -1.00
CA ALA A 46 6.91 9.01 -2.13
C ALA A 46 7.17 7.50 -2.17
N GLU A 47 7.51 6.90 -1.03
CA GLU A 47 7.66 5.45 -0.86
C GLU A 47 6.33 4.74 -1.09
N ARG A 48 5.23 5.23 -0.50
CA ARG A 48 3.90 4.64 -0.62
C ARG A 48 3.42 4.58 -2.07
N LEU A 49 3.48 5.70 -2.79
CA LEU A 49 3.04 5.77 -4.19
C LEU A 49 3.91 4.90 -5.09
N SER A 50 5.24 4.97 -4.93
CA SER A 50 6.15 4.16 -5.74
C SER A 50 5.95 2.66 -5.50
N THR A 51 5.83 2.24 -4.24
CA THR A 51 5.57 0.84 -3.85
C THR A 51 4.19 0.37 -4.32
N TRP A 52 3.14 1.20 -4.20
CA TRP A 52 1.79 0.90 -4.68
C TRP A 52 1.79 0.67 -6.19
N LEU A 53 2.27 1.64 -6.97
CA LEU A 53 2.23 1.57 -8.43
C LEU A 53 3.03 0.38 -8.96
N HIS A 54 4.18 0.11 -8.35
CA HIS A 54 5.02 -1.01 -8.78
C HIS A 54 4.44 -2.38 -8.40
N HIS A 55 4.02 -2.59 -7.14
CA HIS A 55 3.65 -3.92 -6.66
C HIS A 55 2.14 -4.21 -6.71
N CYS A 56 1.28 -3.20 -6.57
CA CYS A 56 -0.18 -3.38 -6.57
C CYS A 56 -0.75 -3.21 -7.98
N GLU A 57 -0.30 -2.18 -8.72
CA GLU A 57 -0.75 -1.93 -10.11
C GLU A 57 0.11 -2.67 -11.15
N GLY A 58 1.23 -3.30 -10.74
CA GLY A 58 2.10 -4.06 -11.63
C GLY A 58 2.90 -3.22 -12.63
N MET A 59 2.99 -1.91 -12.42
CA MET A 59 3.73 -1.01 -13.31
C MET A 59 5.25 -1.26 -13.21
N THR A 60 5.94 -1.10 -14.33
CA THR A 60 7.41 -1.11 -14.37
C THR A 60 7.97 0.17 -13.71
N ILE A 61 9.23 0.13 -13.28
CA ILE A 61 9.91 1.30 -12.69
C ILE A 61 9.88 2.51 -13.64
N MET A 62 10.03 2.28 -14.94
CA MET A 62 9.98 3.32 -15.97
C MET A 62 8.58 3.96 -16.06
N GLU A 63 7.52 3.16 -16.06
CA GLU A 63 6.14 3.67 -16.07
C GLU A 63 5.85 4.47 -14.78
N VAL A 64 6.28 3.96 -13.63
CA VAL A 64 6.14 4.70 -12.36
C VAL A 64 6.91 6.03 -12.37
N ALA A 65 8.12 6.04 -12.95
CA ALA A 65 8.92 7.25 -13.10
C ALA A 65 8.21 8.31 -13.96
N ILE A 66 7.59 7.89 -15.07
CA ILE A 66 6.78 8.77 -15.91
C ILE A 66 5.57 9.30 -15.14
N VAL A 67 4.82 8.42 -14.48
CA VAL A 67 3.60 8.77 -13.74
C VAL A 67 3.88 9.75 -12.60
N LEU A 68 4.96 9.51 -11.84
CA LEU A 68 5.33 10.36 -10.71
C LEU A 68 6.18 11.57 -11.11
N SER A 69 6.59 11.67 -12.38
CA SER A 69 7.54 12.68 -12.88
C SER A 69 8.84 12.71 -12.06
N LEU A 70 9.37 11.53 -11.75
CA LEU A 70 10.61 11.34 -10.97
C LEU A 70 11.66 10.59 -11.80
N PRO A 71 12.97 10.77 -11.51
CA PRO A 71 14.01 9.90 -12.07
C PRO A 71 13.80 8.44 -11.67
N GLU A 72 14.06 7.51 -12.59
CA GLU A 72 13.92 6.06 -12.29
C GLU A 72 14.76 5.60 -11.09
N GLU A 73 15.92 6.22 -10.89
CA GLU A 73 16.77 5.90 -9.75
C GLU A 73 16.09 6.24 -8.42
N ASP A 74 15.38 7.36 -8.37
CA ASP A 74 14.62 7.76 -7.18
C ASP A 74 13.44 6.82 -6.96
N VAL A 75 12.73 6.43 -8.03
CA VAL A 75 11.67 5.41 -7.94
C VAL A 75 12.21 4.10 -7.39
N ARG A 76 13.35 3.58 -7.90
CA ARG A 76 13.98 2.36 -7.35
C ARG A 76 14.30 2.52 -5.87
N ARG A 77 14.84 3.66 -5.45
CA ARG A 77 15.15 3.96 -4.05
C ARG A 77 13.90 4.05 -3.19
N HIS A 78 12.81 4.65 -3.68
CA HIS A 78 11.54 4.75 -2.97
C HIS A 78 10.86 3.39 -2.82
N VAL A 79 10.81 2.57 -3.88
CA VAL A 79 10.29 1.20 -3.81
C VAL A 79 11.08 0.36 -2.81
N ALA A 80 12.41 0.40 -2.88
CA ALA A 80 13.27 -0.36 -1.98
C ALA A 80 13.13 0.07 -0.52
N ARG A 81 13.08 1.40 -0.27
CA ARG A 81 12.85 1.95 1.07
C ARG A 81 11.46 1.62 1.59
N GLY A 82 10.42 1.76 0.77
CA GLY A 82 9.05 1.37 1.12
C GLY A 82 8.99 -0.09 1.57
N MET A 83 9.53 -1.02 0.78
CA MET A 83 9.57 -2.44 1.14
C MET A 83 10.40 -2.73 2.40
N ALA A 84 11.49 -2.00 2.63
CA ALA A 84 12.27 -2.12 3.86
C ALA A 84 11.48 -1.63 5.08
N MET A 85 10.80 -0.49 4.98
CA MET A 85 9.98 0.10 6.04
C MET A 85 8.78 -0.77 6.38
N MET A 86 8.12 -1.36 5.37
CA MET A 86 7.04 -2.31 5.60
C MET A 86 7.52 -3.52 6.40
N ARG A 87 8.66 -4.11 6.01
CA ARG A 87 9.24 -5.25 6.73
C ARG A 87 9.63 -4.89 8.15
N ASP A 88 10.25 -3.73 8.38
CA ASP A 88 10.62 -3.27 9.72
C ASP A 88 9.37 -3.07 10.60
N THR A 89 8.31 -2.49 10.04
CA THR A 89 7.05 -2.27 10.74
C THR A 89 6.38 -3.58 11.14
N LEU A 90 6.29 -4.54 10.20
CA LEU A 90 5.76 -5.87 10.45
C LEU A 90 6.60 -6.62 11.50
N TRP A 91 7.92 -6.51 11.42
CA TRP A 91 8.83 -7.08 12.41
C TRP A 91 8.60 -6.53 13.81
N ARG A 92 8.41 -5.21 13.96
CA ARG A 92 8.07 -4.56 15.23
C ARG A 92 6.70 -4.97 15.78
N MET A 93 5.81 -5.45 14.92
CA MET A 93 4.53 -6.07 15.30
C MET A 93 4.67 -7.58 15.62
N GLU A 94 5.90 -8.10 15.70
CA GLU A 94 6.23 -9.52 15.91
C GLU A 94 5.75 -10.44 14.77
N LEU A 95 5.56 -9.88 13.57
CA LEU A 95 5.15 -10.60 12.38
C LEU A 95 6.32 -10.75 11.42
N ASN A 96 6.98 -11.90 11.46
CA ASN A 96 8.07 -12.22 10.54
C ASN A 96 7.52 -12.76 9.21
N ILE A 97 7.19 -11.83 8.29
CA ILE A 97 6.63 -12.16 6.99
C ILE A 97 7.74 -12.26 5.93
N PRO A 98 7.93 -13.41 5.26
CA PRO A 98 8.83 -13.54 4.13
C PRO A 98 8.51 -12.51 3.04
N ALA A 99 9.54 -11.92 2.43
CA ALA A 99 9.38 -10.90 1.40
C ALA A 99 8.46 -11.35 0.25
N ALA A 100 8.52 -12.63 -0.14
CA ALA A 100 7.64 -13.20 -1.16
C ALA A 100 6.15 -13.16 -0.77
N LEU A 101 5.82 -13.39 0.51
CA LEU A 101 4.44 -13.30 1.00
C LEU A 101 3.98 -11.85 1.10
N LEU A 102 4.88 -10.93 1.46
CA LEU A 102 4.59 -9.50 1.45
C LEU A 102 4.27 -8.99 0.03
N THR A 103 5.11 -9.32 -0.95
CA THR A 103 4.86 -8.95 -2.36
C THR A 103 3.57 -9.60 -2.88
N LYS A 104 3.31 -10.86 -2.54
CA LYS A 104 2.05 -11.52 -2.92
C LYS A 104 0.83 -10.84 -2.31
N GLY A 105 0.90 -10.44 -1.04
CA GLY A 105 -0.15 -9.70 -0.36
C GLY A 105 -0.38 -8.32 -0.98
N LEU A 106 0.68 -7.60 -1.35
CA LEU A 106 0.58 -6.34 -2.10
C LEU A 106 -0.15 -6.52 -3.44
N MET A 107 0.18 -7.57 -4.18
CA MET A 107 -0.47 -7.89 -5.46
C MET A 107 -1.95 -8.28 -5.31
N SER A 108 -2.38 -8.75 -4.13
CA SER A 108 -3.79 -9.06 -3.85
C SER A 108 -4.59 -7.89 -3.32
N LEU A 109 -3.95 -6.73 -3.02
CA LEU A 109 -4.66 -5.53 -2.60
C LEU A 109 -5.46 -4.95 -3.77
N SER A 110 -6.76 -5.25 -3.81
CA SER A 110 -7.67 -4.61 -4.74
C SER A 110 -8.18 -3.29 -4.16
N ARG A 111 -7.53 -2.15 -4.48
CA ARG A 111 -8.10 -0.82 -4.15
C ARG A 111 -8.91 -0.29 -5.32
N PRO A 112 -10.24 -0.12 -5.18
CA PRO A 112 -11.09 0.35 -6.28
C PRO A 112 -10.94 1.85 -6.63
N ASN A 113 -10.07 2.63 -5.97
CA ASN A 113 -10.13 4.10 -6.06
C ASN A 113 -8.81 4.85 -6.31
N LEU A 114 -7.65 4.19 -6.41
CA LEU A 114 -6.40 4.88 -6.78
C LEU A 114 -6.20 4.91 -8.31
N SER A 115 -6.52 3.80 -9.00
CA SER A 115 -6.38 3.70 -10.46
C SER A 115 -7.24 4.74 -11.19
N ALA A 116 -8.45 5.06 -10.72
CA ALA A 116 -9.29 6.07 -11.36
C ALA A 116 -8.67 7.48 -11.35
N LYS A 117 -8.12 7.92 -10.20
CA LYS A 117 -7.48 9.24 -10.08
C LYS A 117 -6.16 9.32 -10.83
N LEU A 118 -5.43 8.21 -10.91
CA LEU A 118 -4.16 8.12 -11.59
C LEU A 118 -4.33 8.00 -13.12
N VAL A 119 -5.28 7.19 -13.59
CA VAL A 119 -5.66 7.06 -15.01
C VAL A 119 -6.22 8.38 -15.52
N ASP A 120 -7.00 9.12 -14.73
CA ASP A 120 -7.43 10.48 -15.08
C ASP A 120 -6.28 11.50 -15.13
N GLY A 121 -5.20 11.26 -14.38
CA GLY A 121 -3.96 12.05 -14.43
C GLY A 121 -3.12 11.73 -15.67
N ILE A 122 -2.88 10.44 -15.93
CA ILE A 122 -2.14 9.93 -17.09
C ILE A 122 -2.87 10.31 -18.39
N GLY A 123 -4.19 10.19 -18.43
CA GLY A 123 -5.03 10.59 -19.57
C GLY A 123 -4.99 12.09 -19.87
N ARG A 124 -4.71 12.94 -18.86
CA ARG A 124 -4.49 14.38 -19.05
C ARG A 124 -3.10 14.67 -19.61
N ILE A 125 -2.05 14.07 -19.05
CA ILE A 125 -0.66 14.24 -19.52
C ILE A 125 -0.50 13.78 -20.97
N LEU A 126 -1.08 12.62 -21.33
CA LEU A 126 -1.05 12.11 -22.70
C LEU A 126 -1.87 12.95 -23.69
N LYS A 127 -2.92 13.65 -23.25
CA LYS A 127 -3.68 14.58 -24.11
C LYS A 127 -2.97 15.90 -24.34
N GLU A 128 -2.27 16.42 -23.33
CA GLU A 128 -1.54 17.69 -23.42
C GLU A 128 -0.23 17.57 -24.21
N GLY A 129 0.42 16.39 -24.18
CA GLY A 129 1.62 16.12 -24.97
C GLY A 129 1.40 15.92 -26.48
N VAL A 130 0.16 15.82 -26.96
CA VAL A 130 -0.17 15.61 -28.39
C VAL A 130 -0.47 16.93 -29.12
N GLN A 131 -0.50 18.08 -28.43
CA GLN A 131 -0.77 19.40 -29.03
C GLN A 131 0.45 20.34 -29.11
N GLN A 132 1.67 19.85 -28.95
CA GLN A 132 2.89 20.65 -29.16
C GLN A 132 3.64 20.25 -30.43
#